data_AF-A0AAD3W5W2-F1
#
_entry.id   AF-A0AAD3W5W2-F1
#
_cell.length_a   1.000
_cell.length_b   1.000
_cell.length_c   1.000
_cell.angle_alpha   90.00
_cell.angle_beta   90.00
_cell.angle_gamma   90.00
#
_symmetry.space_group_name_H-M   'P 1'
#
loop_
_entity.id
_entity.type
_entity.pdbx_description
1 polymer ?
#
loop_
_entity_poly.entity_id
_entity_poly.type
_entity_poly.pdbx_seq_one_letter_code
_entity_poly.pdbx_strand_id
1 'polypeptide(L)'
;MLEDIIIVGIVMAVTEIVKYGLKKTVNEEIVKQVIPLVVLVLAGVLNVANAKVFSPDTPVTEALSQGLTLGAIAGGVYSLGKAALGKS
;
A
#
# COMPACT_ATOMS: atom_id res chain seq x y z
N MET A 1 5.53 2.26 17.63
CA MET A 1 5.05 2.00 16.26
C MET A 1 6.23 1.97 15.33
N LEU A 2 6.19 1.12 14.30
CA LEU A 2 7.12 1.28 13.17
C LEU A 2 6.92 2.67 12.55
N GLU A 3 8.02 3.26 12.10
CA GLU A 3 7.98 4.52 11.36
C GLU A 3 7.20 4.34 10.06
N ASP A 4 6.44 5.36 9.68
CA ASP A 4 5.60 5.36 8.48
C ASP A 4 6.38 4.97 7.21
N ILE A 5 7.65 5.37 7.13
CA ILE A 5 8.52 5.06 5.99
C ILE A 5 8.81 3.56 5.87
N ILE A 6 8.90 2.84 6.99
CA ILE A 6 9.09 1.39 7.02
C ILE A 6 7.82 0.70 6.53
N ILE A 7 6.64 1.17 6.99
CA ILE A 7 5.34 0.64 6.55
C ILE A 7 5.18 0.83 5.03
N VAL A 8 5.49 2.02 4.52
CA VAL A 8 5.45 2.31 3.08
C VAL A 8 6.42 1.40 2.32
N GLY A 9 7.64 1.22 2.80
CA GLY A 9 8.63 0.32 2.18
C GLY A 9 8.13 -1.13 2.07
N ILE A 10 7.53 -1.66 3.15
CA ILE A 10 6.94 -3.00 3.17
C ILE A 10 5.75 -3.07 2.20
N VAL A 11 4.85 -2.09 2.22
CA VAL A 11 3.72 -2.03 1.30
C VAL A 11 4.18 -2.08 -0.15
N MET A 12 5.24 -1.34 -0.52
CA MET A 12 5.78 -1.34 -1.88
C MET A 12 6.38 -2.70 -2.26
N ALA A 13 7.15 -3.32 -1.37
CA ALA A 13 7.74 -4.64 -1.61
C ALA A 13 6.65 -5.71 -1.82
N VAL A 14 5.63 -5.74 -0.95
CA VAL A 14 4.51 -6.68 -1.07
C VAL A 14 3.70 -6.40 -2.33
N THR A 15 3.48 -5.12 -2.67
CA THR A 15 2.75 -4.73 -3.88
C THR A 15 3.43 -5.25 -5.15
N GLU A 16 4.76 -5.20 -5.25
CA GLU A 16 5.47 -5.76 -6.41
C GLU A 16 5.37 -7.31 -6.48
N ILE A 17 5.35 -8.00 -5.34
CA ILE A 17 5.10 -9.46 -5.30
C ILE A 17 3.68 -9.77 -5.80
N VAL A 18 2.68 -9.05 -5.30
CA VAL A 18 1.28 -9.20 -5.72
C VAL A 18 1.15 -8.91 -7.22
N LYS A 19 1.78 -7.85 -7.70
CA LYS A 19 1.80 -7.48 -9.12
C LYS A 19 2.40 -8.57 -10.00
N TYR A 20 3.52 -9.16 -9.59
CA TYR A 20 4.14 -10.26 -10.31
C TYR A 20 3.21 -11.49 -10.40
N GLY A 21 2.48 -11.80 -9.32
CA GLY A 21 1.47 -12.85 -9.31
C GLY A 21 0.27 -12.55 -10.22
N LEU A 22 -0.30 -11.34 -10.12
CA LEU A 22 -1.46 -10.92 -10.90
C LEU A 22 -1.17 -10.90 -12.41
N LYS A 23 0.04 -10.50 -12.82
CA LYS A 23 0.44 -10.54 -14.24
C LYS A 23 0.38 -11.93 -14.87
N LYS A 24 0.38 -13.00 -14.07
CA LYS A 24 0.24 -14.38 -14.57
C LYS A 24 -1.21 -14.81 -14.77
N THR A 25 -2.17 -14.13 -14.15
CA THR A 25 -3.57 -14.57 -14.08
C THR A 25 -4.54 -13.61 -14.76
N VAL A 26 -4.21 -12.32 -14.84
CA VAL A 26 -5.09 -11.27 -15.38
C VAL A 26 -4.36 -10.36 -16.37
N ASN A 27 -5.14 -9.71 -17.25
CA ASN A 27 -4.63 -8.76 -18.24
C ASN A 27 -3.93 -7.56 -17.59
N GLU A 28 -2.88 -7.06 -18.23
CA GLU A 28 -2.04 -5.97 -17.75
C GLU A 28 -2.82 -4.67 -17.47
N GLU A 29 -3.87 -4.37 -18.22
CA GLU A 29 -4.76 -3.23 -17.94
C GLU A 29 -5.48 -3.37 -16.60
N ILE A 30 -5.97 -4.55 -16.27
CA ILE A 30 -6.63 -4.83 -14.99
C ILE A 30 -5.61 -4.70 -13.86
N VAL A 31 -4.40 -5.24 -14.05
CA VAL A 31 -3.32 -5.13 -13.06
C VAL A 31 -3.05 -3.65 -12.74
N LYS A 32 -2.89 -2.78 -13.75
CA LYS A 32 -2.63 -1.35 -13.54
C LYS A 32 -3.70 -0.68 -12.69
N GLN A 33 -4.97 -1.03 -12.86
CA GLN A 33 -6.09 -0.48 -12.10
C GLN A 33 -6.20 -1.05 -10.67
N VAL A 34 -5.80 -2.30 -10.48
CA VAL A 34 -5.90 -3.00 -9.18
C VAL A 34 -4.75 -2.63 -8.24
N ILE A 35 -3.57 -2.29 -8.76
CA ILE A 35 -2.40 -1.99 -7.93
C ILE A 35 -2.63 -0.84 -6.92
N PRO A 36 -3.20 0.31 -7.29
CA PRO A 36 -3.51 1.36 -6.32
C PRO A 36 -4.45 0.89 -5.18
N LEU A 37 -5.43 0.03 -5.50
CA LEU A 37 -6.33 -0.55 -4.50
C LEU A 37 -5.57 -1.52 -3.57
N VAL A 38 -4.66 -2.32 -4.12
CA VAL A 38 -3.79 -3.22 -3.34
C VAL A 38 -2.93 -2.42 -2.36
N VAL A 39 -2.29 -1.34 -2.82
CA VAL A 39 -1.48 -0.46 -1.95
C VAL A 39 -2.31 0.11 -0.82
N LEU A 40 -3.52 0.61 -1.13
CA LEU A 40 -4.44 1.19 -0.15
C LEU A 40 -4.85 0.16 0.92
N VAL A 41 -5.28 -1.03 0.49
CA VAL A 41 -5.69 -2.11 1.41
C VAL A 41 -4.53 -2.59 2.25
N LEU A 42 -3.35 -2.82 1.65
CA LEU A 42 -2.16 -3.27 2.37
C LEU A 42 -1.72 -2.26 3.43
N ALA A 43 -1.70 -0.97 3.09
CA ALA A 43 -1.30 0.07 4.04
C ALA A 43 -2.29 0.16 5.23
N GLY A 44 -3.60 0.08 4.96
CA GLY A 44 -4.61 0.02 6.02
C GLY A 44 -4.44 -1.19 6.94
N VAL A 45 -4.32 -2.39 6.37
CA VAL A 45 -4.18 -3.64 7.14
C VAL A 45 -2.87 -3.68 7.93
N LEU A 46 -1.75 -3.31 7.31
CA LEU A 46 -0.44 -3.28 7.96
C LEU A 46 -0.40 -2.24 9.07
N ASN A 47 -1.02 -1.06 8.90
CA ASN A 47 -1.03 -0.06 9.95
C ASN A 47 -1.91 -0.47 11.14
N VAL A 48 -3.06 -1.11 10.90
CA VAL A 48 -3.87 -1.71 11.97
C VAL A 48 -3.09 -2.80 12.71
N ALA A 49 -2.35 -3.66 12.00
CA ALA A 49 -1.51 -4.67 12.62
C ALA A 49 -0.37 -4.05 13.44
N ASN A 50 0.29 -3.01 12.92
CA ASN A 50 1.34 -2.25 13.60
C ASN A 50 0.80 -1.60 14.89
N ALA A 51 -0.36 -0.94 14.82
CA ALA A 51 -1.02 -0.37 15.99
C ALA A 51 -1.34 -1.44 17.04
N LYS A 52 -1.92 -2.58 16.65
CA LYS A 52 -2.21 -3.67 17.61
C LYS A 52 -0.98 -4.21 18.34
N VAL A 53 0.19 -4.23 17.69
CA VAL A 53 1.42 -4.75 18.29
C VAL A 53 2.14 -3.71 19.15
N PHE A 54 2.19 -2.46 18.68
CA PHE A 54 3.05 -1.43 19.28
C PHE A 54 2.30 -0.30 20.00
N SER A 55 0.98 -0.19 19.83
CA SER A 55 0.11 0.85 20.42
C SER A 55 -1.33 0.31 20.57
N PRO A 56 -1.55 -0.70 21.43
CA PRO A 56 -2.83 -1.44 21.49
C PRO A 56 -4.02 -0.58 21.93
N ASP A 57 -3.77 0.57 22.56
CA ASP A 57 -4.80 1.53 22.97
C ASP A 57 -5.34 2.36 21.80
N THR A 58 -4.66 2.37 20.65
CA THR A 58 -5.12 3.09 19.47
C THR A 58 -6.40 2.45 18.89
N PRO A 59 -7.49 3.22 18.71
CA PRO A 59 -8.70 2.71 18.07
C PRO A 59 -8.42 2.15 16.68
N VAL A 60 -9.01 0.99 16.37
CA VAL A 60 -8.84 0.32 15.05
C VAL A 60 -9.25 1.25 13.90
N THR A 61 -10.28 2.06 14.08
CA THR A 61 -10.75 3.03 13.08
C THR A 61 -9.72 4.13 12.82
N GLU A 62 -9.03 4.60 13.86
CA GLU A 62 -7.97 5.60 13.73
C GLU A 62 -6.75 5.02 13.03
N ALA A 63 -6.29 3.84 13.47
CA ALA A 63 -5.17 3.15 12.83
C ALA A 63 -5.46 2.82 11.35
N LEU A 64 -6.70 2.42 11.04
CA LEU A 64 -7.11 2.18 9.65
C LEU A 64 -7.09 3.48 8.85
N SER A 65 -7.64 4.57 9.38
CA SER A 65 -7.66 5.88 8.72
C SER A 65 -6.25 6.39 8.40
N GLN A 66 -5.33 6.28 9.36
CA GLN A 66 -3.93 6.65 9.17
C GLN A 66 -3.26 5.78 8.10
N GLY A 67 -3.49 4.45 8.15
CA GLY A 67 -2.94 3.51 7.17
C GLY A 67 -3.46 3.75 5.75
N LEU A 68 -4.75 4.03 5.60
CA LEU A 68 -5.34 4.39 4.30
C LEU A 68 -4.78 5.72 3.78
N THR A 69 -4.56 6.70 4.65
CA THR A 69 -3.95 7.99 4.28
C THR A 69 -2.52 7.77 3.77
N LEU A 70 -1.71 6.99 4.49
CA LEU A 70 -0.37 6.60 4.06
C LEU A 70 -0.39 5.84 2.72
N GLY A 71 -1.33 4.90 2.57
CA GLY A 71 -1.53 4.13 1.34
C GLY A 71 -1.90 5.02 0.14
N ALA A 72 -2.76 6.02 0.33
CA ALA A 72 -3.14 6.96 -0.71
C ALA A 72 -1.95 7.85 -1.14
N ILE A 73 -1.18 8.36 -0.19
CA ILE A 73 0.05 9.14 -0.47
C ILE A 73 1.06 8.27 -1.23
N ALA A 74 1.34 7.08 -0.72
CA ALA A 74 2.27 6.13 -1.31
C ALA A 74 1.86 5.73 -2.75
N GLY A 75 0.58 5.40 -2.95
CA GLY A 75 0.03 5.04 -4.26
C GLY A 75 0.04 6.20 -5.25
N GLY A 76 -0.21 7.43 -4.78
CA GLY A 76 -0.10 8.65 -5.56
C GLY A 76 1.34 8.93 -5.99
N VAL A 77 2.28 8.91 -5.05
CA VAL A 77 3.72 9.13 -5.32
C VAL A 77 4.28 8.06 -6.27
N TYR A 78 3.89 6.79 -6.09
CA TYR A 78 4.29 5.70 -6.99
C TYR A 78 3.78 5.92 -8.43
N SER A 79 2.51 6.28 -8.56
CA SER A 79 1.88 6.55 -9.87
C SER A 79 2.50 7.77 -10.57
N LEU A 80 2.78 8.84 -9.83
CA LEU A 80 3.45 10.03 -10.35
C LEU A 80 4.89 9.72 -10.79
N GLY A 81 5.64 8.96 -9.99
CA GLY A 81 7.00 8.53 -10.34
C GLY A 81 7.02 7.65 -11.60
N LYS A 82 6.06 6.73 -11.73
CA LYS A 82 5.86 5.90 -12.93
C LYS A 82 5.58 6.74 -14.18
N ALA A 83 4.69 7.72 -14.07
CA ALA A 83 4.35 8.62 -15.16
C ALA A 83 5.56 9.46 -15.60
N ALA A 84 6.31 10.02 -14.66
CA ALA A 84 7.53 10.79 -14.94
C ALA A 84 8.62 9.96 -15.65
N LEU A 85 8.65 8.64 -15.42
CA LEU A 85 9.58 7.71 -16.06
C LEU A 85 9.06 7.14 -17.41
N GLY A 86 7.87 7.53 -17.86
CA GLY A 86 7.26 6.99 -19.08
C GLY A 86 6.87 5.50 -18.98
N LYS A 87 6.68 4.98 -17.76
CA LYS A 87 6.40 3.55 -17.49
C LYS A 87 4.96 3.28 -17.03
N SER A 88 4.04 4.19 -17.38
CA SER A 88 2.61 4.14 -17.01
C SER A 88 1.83 3.15 -17.86
#